data_AF-A0A7Y1V4C2-F1
#
_entry.id   AF-A0A7Y1V4C2-F1
#
_cell.length_a   1.000
_cell.length_b   1.000
_cell.length_c   1.000
_cell.angle_alpha   90.00
_cell.angle_beta   90.00
_cell.angle_gamma   90.00
#
_symmetry.space_group_name_H-M   'P 1'
#
loop_
_entity.id
_entity.type
_entity.pdbx_description
1 polymer ?
#
loop_
_entity_poly.entity_id
_entity_poly.type
_entity_poly.pdbx_seq_one_letter_code
_entity_poly.pdbx_strand_id
1 'polypeptide(L)'
;MVDHIRATVRSDTVLFVRIAELQKGLIKRLLDIGADGIIVPHIETVEQLELALSYARYPPHGLRGIGAERATGWGQCFVEHVKEAVDIVVIPLIPLIPLIPLIPLIPLIPLIESLKGGKNIKELVMVNDV
;
A
#
# COMPACT_ATOMS: atom_id res chain seq x y z
N MET A 1 -15.24 -7.48 -3.89
CA MET A 1 -14.04 -6.79 -3.34
C MET A 1 -14.40 -5.73 -2.31
N VAL A 2 -15.29 -4.78 -2.62
CA VAL A 2 -15.73 -3.74 -1.66
C VAL A 2 -16.33 -4.31 -0.38
N ASP A 3 -17.10 -5.39 -0.47
CA ASP A 3 -17.74 -5.99 0.72
C ASP A 3 -16.75 -6.63 1.68
N HIS A 4 -15.65 -7.20 1.16
CA HIS A 4 -14.55 -7.70 2.00
C HIS A 4 -13.87 -6.55 2.75
N ILE A 5 -13.67 -5.41 2.07
CA ILE A 5 -13.12 -4.19 2.68
C ILE A 5 -14.06 -3.65 3.77
N ARG A 6 -15.37 -3.74 3.57
CA ARG A 6 -16.35 -3.31 4.58
C ARG A 6 -16.39 -4.24 5.80
N ALA A 7 -16.19 -5.54 5.60
CA ALA A 7 -16.21 -6.51 6.67
C ALA A 7 -15.06 -6.33 7.68
N THR A 8 -13.91 -5.78 7.25
CA THR A 8 -12.74 -5.60 8.12
C THR A 8 -12.80 -4.35 9.00
N VAL A 9 -13.76 -3.43 8.79
CA VAL A 9 -13.81 -2.13 9.49
C VAL A 9 -13.94 -2.24 11.02
N ARG A 10 -14.44 -3.36 11.53
CA ARG A 10 -14.58 -3.64 12.97
C ARG A 10 -13.66 -4.74 13.46
N SER A 11 -12.77 -5.24 12.61
CA SER A 11 -11.79 -6.22 13.02
C SER A 11 -10.42 -5.56 13.17
N ASP A 12 -9.55 -6.29 13.84
CA ASP A 12 -8.16 -5.93 14.03
C ASP A 12 -7.28 -6.39 12.84
N THR A 13 -7.89 -6.69 11.70
CA THR A 13 -7.27 -7.33 10.53
C THR A 13 -6.77 -6.30 9.54
N VAL A 14 -5.48 -6.36 9.20
CA VAL A 14 -4.89 -5.57 8.11
C VAL A 14 -5.34 -6.14 6.76
N LEU A 15 -5.79 -5.27 5.86
CA LEU A 15 -6.31 -5.64 4.56
C LEU A 15 -5.47 -5.11 3.41
N PHE A 16 -4.84 -6.04 2.71
CA PHE A 16 -4.15 -5.78 1.45
C PHE A 16 -4.99 -6.19 0.25
N VAL A 17 -4.98 -5.36 -0.79
CA VAL A 17 -5.66 -5.67 -2.06
C VAL A 17 -4.66 -5.81 -3.19
N ARG A 18 -4.61 -7.00 -3.80
CA ARG A 18 -3.83 -7.22 -5.03
C ARG A 18 -4.57 -6.65 -6.22
N ILE A 19 -3.93 -5.72 -6.93
CA ILE A 19 -4.46 -5.19 -8.19
C ILE A 19 -4.04 -6.08 -9.37
N ALA A 20 -4.77 -5.99 -10.49
CA ALA A 20 -4.42 -6.73 -11.69
C ALA A 20 -3.23 -6.10 -12.43
N GLU A 21 -3.12 -4.77 -12.38
CA GLU A 21 -2.16 -3.98 -13.13
C GLU A 21 -1.87 -2.64 -12.43
N LEU A 22 -0.69 -2.07 -12.70
CA LEU A 22 -0.27 -0.77 -12.18
C LEU A 22 -1.08 0.36 -12.83
N GLN A 23 -2.16 0.77 -12.17
CA GLN A 23 -3.01 1.88 -12.62
C GLN A 23 -3.35 2.84 -11.49
N LYS A 24 -3.10 4.14 -11.73
CA LYS A 24 -3.39 5.23 -10.80
C LYS A 24 -4.82 5.22 -10.26
N GLY A 25 -5.79 5.04 -11.16
CA GLY A 25 -7.21 5.08 -10.81
C GLY A 25 -7.62 3.94 -9.88
N LEU A 26 -7.11 2.73 -10.12
CA LEU A 26 -7.37 1.57 -9.28
C LEU A 26 -6.74 1.73 -7.90
N ILE A 27 -5.48 2.13 -7.83
CA ILE A 27 -4.77 2.36 -6.57
C ILE A 27 -5.50 3.39 -5.71
N LYS A 28 -5.82 4.56 -6.28
CA LYS A 28 -6.57 5.61 -5.59
C LYS A 28 -7.91 5.07 -5.08
N ARG A 29 -8.69 4.41 -5.95
CA ARG A 29 -10.02 3.90 -5.59
C ARG A 29 -9.98 2.91 -4.43
N LEU A 30 -9.01 2.01 -4.40
CA LEU A 30 -8.91 1.00 -3.34
C LEU A 30 -8.55 1.62 -1.99
N LEU A 31 -7.61 2.55 -1.99
CA LEU A 31 -7.21 3.25 -0.77
C LEU A 31 -8.32 4.20 -0.29
N ASP A 32 -9.09 4.82 -1.18
CA ASP A 32 -10.25 5.66 -0.81
C ASP A 32 -11.44 4.85 -0.31
N ILE A 33 -11.59 3.62 -0.79
CA ILE A 33 -12.52 2.62 -0.24
C ILE A 33 -11.93 2.04 1.06
N GLY A 34 -10.72 2.42 1.50
CA GLY A 34 -10.13 2.12 2.80
C GLY A 34 -9.50 0.72 2.90
N ALA A 35 -8.80 0.29 1.86
CA ALA A 35 -7.76 -0.73 2.00
C ALA A 35 -6.54 -0.14 2.72
N ASP A 36 -5.87 -0.93 3.56
CA ASP A 36 -4.68 -0.50 4.30
C ASP A 36 -3.43 -0.45 3.40
N GLY A 37 -3.44 -1.24 2.32
CA GLY A 37 -2.37 -1.26 1.34
C GLY A 37 -2.73 -2.01 0.06
N ILE A 38 -1.81 -1.97 -0.88
CA ILE A 38 -1.96 -2.60 -2.20
C ILE A 38 -0.80 -3.54 -2.50
N ILE A 39 -1.08 -4.61 -3.24
CA ILE A 39 -0.07 -5.49 -3.83
C ILE A 39 -0.08 -5.26 -5.34
N VAL A 40 1.07 -4.88 -5.91
CA VAL A 40 1.20 -4.54 -7.33
C VAL A 40 1.97 -5.65 -8.05
N PRO A 41 1.35 -6.39 -8.98
CA PRO A 41 2.02 -7.42 -9.75
C PRO A 41 2.90 -6.84 -10.85
N HIS A 42 3.88 -7.64 -11.29
CA HIS A 42 4.72 -7.36 -12.47
C HIS A 42 5.51 -6.06 -12.36
N ILE A 43 6.06 -5.79 -11.17
CA ILE A 43 7.05 -4.72 -11.00
C ILE A 43 8.42 -5.28 -11.42
N GLU A 44 8.91 -4.79 -12.54
CA GLU A 44 10.15 -5.22 -13.19
C GLU A 44 11.19 -4.10 -13.26
N THR A 45 10.79 -2.86 -12.99
CA THR A 45 11.69 -1.70 -12.97
C THR A 45 11.48 -0.81 -11.75
N VAL A 46 12.49 0.01 -11.45
CA VAL A 46 12.48 0.98 -10.34
C VAL A 46 11.40 2.03 -10.57
N GLU A 47 11.28 2.48 -11.81
CA GLU A 47 10.34 3.53 -12.22
C GLU A 47 8.90 3.06 -12.02
N GLN A 48 8.61 1.78 -12.24
CA GLN A 48 7.29 1.20 -11.96
C GLN A 48 6.98 1.19 -10.45
N LEU A 49 7.98 0.89 -9.61
CA LEU A 49 7.84 0.93 -8.15
C LEU A 49 7.60 2.37 -7.66
N GLU A 50 8.42 3.32 -8.12
CA GLU A 50 8.26 4.75 -7.79
C GLU A 50 6.89 5.27 -8.24
N LEU A 51 6.44 4.86 -9.42
CA LEU A 51 5.12 5.21 -9.93
C LEU A 51 4.01 4.66 -9.04
N ALA A 52 4.11 3.40 -8.61
CA ALA A 52 3.15 2.79 -7.69
C ALA A 52 3.09 3.53 -6.34
N LEU A 53 4.26 3.87 -5.77
CA LEU A 53 4.36 4.67 -4.55
C LEU A 53 3.75 6.07 -4.72
N SER A 54 4.02 6.72 -5.85
CA SER A 54 3.46 8.04 -6.16
C SER A 54 1.93 7.98 -6.25
N TYR A 55 1.36 6.90 -6.78
CA TYR A 55 -0.10 6.75 -6.90
C TYR A 55 -0.80 6.49 -5.57
N ALA A 56 -0.07 5.94 -4.58
CA ALA A 56 -0.59 5.67 -3.24
C ALA A 56 -0.50 6.89 -2.30
N ARG A 57 0.48 7.78 -2.51
CA ARG A 57 0.77 8.93 -1.62
C ARG A 57 0.10 10.23 -2.07
N TYR A 58 -0.30 11.04 -1.08
CA TYR A 58 -0.78 12.41 -1.32
C TYR A 58 0.38 13.38 -1.64
N PRO A 59 0.11 14.54 -2.28
CA PRO A 59 1.08 15.62 -2.39
C PRO A 59 1.63 16.05 -1.02
N PRO A 60 2.92 16.41 -0.91
CA PRO A 60 3.91 16.61 -1.97
C PRO A 60 4.65 15.32 -2.41
N HIS A 61 4.42 14.20 -1.73
CA HIS A 61 5.18 12.96 -1.92
C HIS A 61 4.59 12.01 -2.97
N GLY A 62 3.50 12.41 -3.63
CA GLY A 62 2.81 11.60 -4.63
C GLY A 62 1.72 12.37 -5.37
N LEU A 63 0.91 11.60 -6.10
CA LEU A 63 -0.08 12.05 -7.09
C LEU A 63 -1.49 11.56 -6.77
N ARG A 64 -1.71 10.97 -5.58
CA ARG A 64 -3.06 10.56 -5.14
C ARG A 64 -3.92 11.80 -4.92
N GLY A 65 -5.07 11.85 -5.58
CA GLY A 65 -6.07 12.89 -5.33
C GLY A 65 -6.85 12.61 -4.05
N ILE A 66 -7.18 13.65 -3.30
CA ILE A 66 -8.05 13.56 -2.12
C ILE A 66 -9.54 13.61 -2.53
N GLY A 67 -10.39 12.84 -1.87
CA GLY A 67 -11.84 12.80 -2.12
C GLY A 67 -12.64 12.56 -0.84
N ALA A 68 -13.90 12.97 -0.83
CA ALA A 68 -14.84 12.76 0.28
C ALA A 68 -15.42 11.33 0.27
N GLU A 69 -14.53 10.33 0.25
CA GLU A 69 -14.88 8.92 0.16
C GLU A 69 -14.85 8.25 1.55
N ARG A 70 -15.01 6.93 1.60
CA ARG A 70 -15.09 6.18 2.87
C ARG A 70 -13.86 6.39 3.76
N ALA A 71 -12.66 6.39 3.18
CA ALA A 71 -11.42 6.52 3.95
C ALA A 71 -11.31 7.85 4.70
N THR A 72 -11.92 8.93 4.19
CA THR A 72 -11.98 10.24 4.87
C THR A 72 -13.26 10.43 5.68
N GLY A 73 -13.99 9.35 5.97
CA GLY A 73 -15.26 9.40 6.68
C GLY A 73 -16.29 10.25 5.94
N TRP A 74 -16.33 10.16 4.60
CA TRP A 74 -17.19 10.99 3.74
C TRP A 74 -16.91 12.49 3.91
N GLY A 75 -15.64 12.83 4.10
CA GLY A 75 -15.15 14.19 4.28
C GLY A 75 -15.19 14.73 5.71
N GLN A 76 -15.53 13.90 6.70
CA GLN A 76 -15.54 14.29 8.11
C GLN A 76 -14.14 14.36 8.73
N CYS A 77 -13.17 13.60 8.22
CA CYS A 77 -11.82 13.50 8.80
C CYS A 77 -10.70 13.65 7.75
N PHE A 78 -10.81 14.65 6.88
CA PHE A 78 -9.81 14.89 5.82
C PHE A 78 -8.39 15.09 6.35
N VAL A 79 -8.23 15.91 7.39
CA VAL A 79 -6.91 16.31 7.89
C VAL A 79 -6.24 15.16 8.61
N GLU A 80 -6.99 14.45 9.44
CA GLU A 80 -6.54 13.27 10.18
C GLU A 80 -6.16 12.16 9.21
N HIS A 81 -7.01 11.88 8.23
CA HIS A 81 -6.75 10.85 7.24
C HIS A 81 -5.49 11.14 6.41
N VAL A 82 -5.27 12.38 5.97
CA VAL A 82 -4.06 12.73 5.21
C VAL A 82 -2.79 12.56 6.05
N LYS A 83 -2.86 12.86 7.35
CA LYS A 83 -1.72 12.67 8.27
C LYS A 83 -1.39 11.18 8.46
N GLU A 84 -2.40 10.34 8.62
CA GLU A 84 -2.24 8.89 8.81
C GLU A 84 -1.88 8.16 7.49
N ALA A 85 -2.37 8.65 6.36
CA ALA A 85 -2.13 8.05 5.03
C ALA A 85 -0.68 8.12 4.54
N VAL A 86 0.23 8.72 5.33
CA VAL A 86 1.68 8.65 5.08
C VAL A 86 2.17 7.19 5.16
N ASP A 87 1.52 6.35 5.96
CA ASP A 87 1.93 4.98 6.27
C ASP A 87 1.37 3.91 5.31
N ILE A 88 0.81 4.28 4.16
CA ILE A 88 0.23 3.30 3.21
C ILE A 88 1.31 2.38 2.64
N VAL A 89 1.05 1.08 2.75
CA VAL A 89 1.99 0.02 2.36
C VAL A 89 1.72 -0.43 0.91
N VAL A 90 2.77 -0.37 0.08
CA VAL A 90 2.76 -0.86 -1.31
C VAL A 90 3.71 -2.04 -1.42
N ILE A 91 3.17 -3.22 -1.70
CA ILE A 91 3.95 -4.46 -1.83
C ILE A 91 4.16 -4.75 -3.31
N PRO A 92 5.40 -4.64 -3.84
CA PRO A 92 5.69 -5.06 -5.21
C PRO A 92 5.80 -6.59 -5.28
N LEU A 93 5.19 -7.17 -6.32
CA LEU A 93 5.40 -8.57 -6.68
C LEU A 93 6.30 -8.62 -7.92
N ILE A 94 7.55 -9.00 -7.68
CA ILE A 94 8.63 -9.07 -8.67
C ILE A 94 8.65 -10.48 -9.27
N PRO A 95 8.56 -10.65 -10.60
CA PRO A 95 8.72 -11.96 -11.22
C PRO A 95 10.17 -12.47 -11.13
N LEU A 96 10.37 -13.79 -11.20
CA LEU A 96 11.67 -14.44 -11.00
C LEU A 96 12.76 -13.97 -11.99
N ILE A 97 12.38 -13.57 -13.20
CA ILE A 97 13.30 -13.33 -14.32
C ILE A 97 14.02 -11.96 -14.21
N PRO A 98 13.36 -10.84 -13.84
CA PRO A 98 14.03 -9.55 -13.62
C PRO A 98 14.44 -9.29 -12.15
N LEU A 99 14.61 -10.32 -11.30
CA LEU A 99 14.96 -10.08 -9.89
C LEU A 99 16.33 -9.39 -9.74
N ILE A 100 17.32 -9.78 -10.56
CA ILE A 100 18.72 -9.34 -10.49
C ILE A 100 18.89 -7.80 -10.52
N PRO A 101 18.28 -7.04 -11.45
CA PRO A 101 18.41 -5.58 -11.46
C PRO A 101 17.72 -4.88 -10.28
N LEU A 102 16.76 -5.51 -9.60
CA LEU A 102 16.04 -4.94 -8.47
C LEU A 102 16.64 -5.26 -7.08
N ILE A 103 17.57 -6.22 -6.99
CA ILE A 103 18.25 -6.57 -5.72
C ILE A 103 18.80 -5.36 -4.96
N PRO A 104 19.45 -4.35 -5.60
CA PRO A 104 19.97 -3.18 -4.89
C PRO A 104 18.90 -2.32 -4.21
N LEU A 105 17.64 -2.45 -4.64
CA LEU A 105 16.50 -1.68 -4.16
C LEU A 105 15.65 -2.39 -3.12
N ILE A 106 15.80 -3.71 -2.96
CA ILE A 106 15.16 -4.48 -1.87
C ILE A 106 15.42 -3.83 -0.49
N PRO A 107 16.65 -3.40 -0.13
CA PRO A 107 16.87 -2.69 1.13
C PRO A 107 16.36 -1.25 1.14
N LEU A 108 16.07 -0.67 -0.04
CA LEU A 108 15.53 0.68 -0.20
C LEU A 108 14.00 0.72 -0.14
N ILE A 109 13.32 -0.43 -0.06
CA ILE A 109 11.92 -0.54 0.31
C ILE A 109 11.89 -0.49 1.84
N PRO A 110 11.59 0.63 2.50
CA PRO A 110 11.33 0.63 3.93
C PRO A 110 9.91 0.04 4.06
N LEU A 111 9.77 -1.27 3.83
CA LEU A 111 8.47 -1.95 3.64
C LEU A 111 7.88 -2.45 4.97
N ILE A 112 8.63 -2.38 6.07
CA ILE A 112 8.20 -2.97 7.35
C ILE A 112 8.34 -2.00 8.54
N GLU A 113 9.09 -0.89 8.45
CA GLU A 113 9.47 -0.13 9.65
C GLU A 113 8.49 0.94 10.16
N SER A 114 7.47 1.36 9.41
CA SER A 114 6.45 2.30 9.93
C SER A 114 5.18 1.59 10.45
N LEU A 115 5.31 0.37 10.96
CA LEU A 115 4.22 -0.31 11.69
C LEU A 115 4.24 0.10 13.17
N LYS A 116 4.09 1.41 13.44
CA LYS A 116 3.78 1.90 14.79
C LYS A 116 2.27 2.05 14.96
N GLY A 117 1.65 0.93 15.31
CA GLY A 117 0.22 0.86 15.64
C GLY A 117 -0.16 -0.46 16.26
N GLY A 118 0.67 -0.99 17.16
CA GLY A 118 0.29 -2.04 18.11
C GLY A 118 -0.46 -3.25 17.53
N LYS A 119 0.22 -4.08 16.72
CA LYS A 119 -0.09 -5.51 16.55
C LYS A 119 1.17 -6.20 16.05
N ASN A 120 1.62 -7.19 16.82
CA ASN A 120 2.87 -7.92 16.62
C ASN A 120 2.99 -8.46 15.19
N ILE A 121 4.05 -8.06 14.49
CA ILE A 121 4.45 -8.57 13.15
C ILE A 121 5.65 -9.52 13.24
N LYS A 122 6.07 -9.89 14.45
CA LYS A 122 7.15 -10.87 14.66
C LYS A 122 6.85 -12.28 14.09
N GLU A 123 5.64 -12.56 13.60
CA GLU A 123 5.26 -13.87 13.07
C GLU A 123 5.10 -13.93 11.54
N LEU A 124 5.12 -12.81 10.79
CA LEU A 124 4.77 -12.84 9.35
C LEU A 124 5.97 -12.89 8.40
N VAL A 125 7.20 -12.76 8.89
CA VAL A 125 8.42 -12.99 8.09
C VAL A 125 9.25 -14.07 8.77
N MET A 126 8.71 -15.29 8.78
CA MET A 126 9.54 -16.51 8.83
C MET A 126 10.17 -16.70 7.44
N VAL A 127 11.08 -15.80 7.05
CA VAL A 127 12.12 -16.17 6.09
C VAL A 127 13.27 -16.60 6.98
N ASN A 128 13.30 -17.91 7.30
CA ASN A 128 14.42 -18.52 7.97
C ASN A 128 15.68 -18.24 7.15
N ASP A 129 16.63 -17.56 7.76
CA ASP A 129 18.02 -17.51 7.30
C ASP A 129 18.57 -18.95 7.26
N VAL A 130 18.80 -19.47 6.04
CA VAL A 130 19.77 -20.53 5.73
C VAL A 130 20.37 -20.24 4.35
#